data_AF-A0A3R6L4X9-F1
#
_entry.id   AF-A0A3R6L4X9-F1
#
_cell.length_a   1.000
_cell.length_b   1.000
_cell.length_c   1.000
_cell.angle_alpha   90.00
_cell.angle_beta   90.00
_cell.angle_gamma   90.00
#
_symmetry.space_group_name_H-M   'P 1'
#
loop_
_entity.id
_entity.type
_entity.pdbx_description
1 polymer ?
#
loop_
_entity_poly.entity_id
_entity_poly.type
_entity_poly.pdbx_seq_one_letter_code
_entity_poly.pdbx_strand_id
1 'polypeptide(L)'
;MEALVWETAEELDKKVAEHLRNIRKRRQISQRSLADLSGVSYGSVKRFETTGQISLLSLTKLAMALGLADELRDLFSQVPYQDIQEVINENRERTGGLSRQ
;
A
#
# COMPACT_ATOMS: atom_id res chain seq x y z
N MET A 1 21.28 11.14 13.30
CA MET A 1 20.27 10.25 13.91
C MET A 1 18.93 10.71 13.35
N GLU A 2 18.36 9.96 12.43
CA GLU A 2 16.94 10.17 12.08
C GLU A 2 16.13 10.01 13.35
N ALA A 3 15.26 10.98 13.62
CA ALA A 3 14.33 10.86 14.73
C ALA A 3 13.46 9.62 14.48
N LEU A 4 13.42 8.70 15.44
CA LEU A 4 12.41 7.64 15.48
C LEU A 4 11.05 8.33 15.58
N VAL A 5 10.42 8.57 14.43
CA VAL A 5 9.03 9.00 14.37
C VAL A 5 8.20 7.76 14.67
N TRP A 6 7.75 7.63 15.91
CA TRP A 6 6.80 6.60 16.30
C TRP A 6 5.43 7.04 15.81
N GLU A 7 5.05 6.63 14.60
CA GLU A 7 3.71 6.85 14.07
C GLU A 7 2.77 5.75 14.53
N THR A 8 1.52 6.10 14.84
CA THR A 8 0.49 5.07 14.99
C THR A 8 0.12 4.49 13.62
N ALA A 9 -0.52 3.32 13.61
CA ALA A 9 -1.01 2.73 12.37
C ALA A 9 -1.97 3.68 11.63
N GLU A 10 -2.81 4.40 12.37
CA GLU A 10 -3.75 5.38 11.82
C GLU A 10 -3.05 6.60 11.20
N GLU A 11 -1.95 7.05 11.78
CA GLU A 11 -1.15 8.15 11.23
C GLU A 11 -0.47 7.72 9.92
N LEU A 12 0.08 6.50 9.88
CA LEU A 12 0.65 5.92 8.67
C LEU A 12 -0.41 5.76 7.57
N ASP A 13 -1.58 5.17 7.89
CA ASP A 13 -2.69 4.99 6.95
C ASP A 13 -3.18 6.34 6.41
N LYS A 14 -3.23 7.36 7.27
CA LYS A 14 -3.61 8.72 6.86
C LYS A 14 -2.61 9.31 5.88
N LYS A 15 -1.29 9.13 6.10
CA LYS A 15 -0.26 9.56 5.14
C LYS A 15 -0.40 8.86 3.79
N VAL A 16 -0.67 7.55 3.79
CA VAL A 16 -0.95 6.79 2.55
C VAL A 16 -2.16 7.40 1.82
N ALA A 17 -3.24 7.71 2.53
CA ALA A 17 -4.41 8.34 1.95
C ALA A 17 -4.13 9.75 1.40
N GLU A 18 -3.33 10.55 2.10
CA GLU A 18 -2.92 11.87 1.64
C GLU A 18 -2.08 11.78 0.35
N HIS A 19 -1.18 10.79 0.25
CA HIS A 19 -0.41 10.55 -0.97
C HIS A 19 -1.32 10.21 -2.16
N LEU A 20 -2.22 9.24 -2.01
CA LEU A 20 -3.17 8.88 -3.08
C LEU A 20 -4.09 10.06 -3.45
N ARG A 21 -4.57 10.82 -2.47
CA ARG A 21 -5.38 12.03 -2.68
C ARG A 21 -4.62 13.08 -3.50
N ASN A 22 -3.35 13.30 -3.18
CA ASN A 22 -2.50 14.26 -3.88
C ASN A 22 -2.22 13.82 -5.33
N ILE A 23 -2.06 12.50 -5.57
CA ILE A 23 -1.96 11.94 -6.93
C ILE A 23 -3.29 12.12 -7.69
N ARG A 24 -4.42 11.81 -7.06
CA ARG A 24 -5.73 12.04 -7.69
C ARG A 24 -5.91 13.51 -8.08
N LYS A 25 -5.60 14.45 -7.16
CA LYS A 25 -5.72 15.90 -7.41
C LYS A 25 -4.79 16.38 -8.51
N ARG A 26 -3.51 15.97 -8.53
CA ARG A 26 -2.56 16.39 -9.57
C ARG A 26 -2.98 15.93 -10.96
N ARG A 27 -3.71 14.81 -11.04
CA ARG A 27 -4.30 14.26 -12.28
C ARG A 27 -5.69 14.83 -12.59
N GLN A 28 -6.16 15.81 -11.82
CA GLN A 28 -7.47 16.46 -11.97
C GLN A 28 -8.67 15.51 -11.92
N ILE A 29 -8.53 14.35 -11.26
CA ILE A 29 -9.62 13.40 -11.06
C ILE A 29 -10.42 13.84 -9.83
N SER A 30 -11.75 13.92 -9.89
CA SER A 30 -12.58 14.22 -8.69
C SER A 30 -12.76 12.96 -7.83
N GLN A 31 -13.14 13.09 -6.55
CA GLN A 31 -13.48 11.92 -5.72
C GLN A 31 -14.59 11.06 -6.36
N ARG A 32 -15.57 11.72 -7.00
CA ARG A 32 -16.66 11.05 -7.71
C ARG A 32 -16.13 10.28 -8.93
N SER A 33 -15.31 10.93 -9.74
CA SER A 33 -14.70 10.29 -10.90
C SER A 33 -13.80 9.12 -10.50
N LEU A 34 -13.02 9.24 -9.43
CA LEU A 34 -12.22 8.12 -8.92
C LEU A 34 -13.11 6.95 -8.48
N ALA A 35 -14.19 7.22 -7.75
CA ALA A 35 -15.15 6.20 -7.33
C ALA A 35 -15.74 5.44 -8.53
N ASP A 36 -16.14 6.18 -9.58
CA ASP A 36 -16.71 5.61 -10.79
C ASP A 36 -15.65 4.80 -11.57
N LEU A 37 -14.41 5.31 -11.72
CA LEU A 37 -13.31 4.63 -12.40
C LEU A 37 -12.85 3.34 -11.69
N SER A 38 -12.84 3.35 -10.36
CA SER A 38 -12.35 2.22 -9.56
C SER A 38 -13.43 1.21 -9.19
N GLY A 39 -14.71 1.53 -9.42
CA GLY A 39 -15.85 0.74 -8.93
C GLY A 39 -15.91 0.65 -7.41
N VAL A 40 -15.38 1.65 -6.69
CA VAL A 40 -15.45 1.77 -5.23
C VAL A 40 -16.51 2.82 -4.90
N SER A 41 -17.27 2.64 -3.82
CA SER A 41 -18.31 3.61 -3.47
C SER A 41 -17.73 5.00 -3.20
N TYR A 42 -18.43 6.06 -3.62
CA TYR A 42 -18.03 7.44 -3.32
C TYR A 42 -17.84 7.69 -1.82
N GLY A 43 -18.70 7.10 -0.97
CA GLY A 43 -18.57 7.19 0.48
C GLY A 43 -17.28 6.57 1.01
N SER A 44 -16.84 5.45 0.41
CA SER A 44 -15.55 4.82 0.75
C SER A 44 -14.37 5.67 0.30
N VAL A 45 -14.39 6.25 -0.91
CA VAL A 45 -13.35 7.17 -1.39
C VAL A 45 -13.24 8.39 -0.47
N LYS A 46 -14.39 9.00 -0.12
CA LYS A 46 -14.43 10.14 0.78
C LYS A 46 -13.87 9.80 2.17
N ARG A 47 -14.30 8.67 2.75
CA ARG A 47 -13.82 8.21 4.07
C ARG A 47 -12.31 7.99 4.05
N PHE A 48 -11.81 7.25 3.07
CA PHE A 48 -10.40 6.99 2.88
C PHE A 48 -9.59 8.29 2.85
N GLU A 49 -9.95 9.24 1.98
CA GLU A 49 -9.23 10.52 1.86
C GLU A 49 -9.35 11.43 3.09
N THR A 50 -10.31 11.19 3.98
CA THR A 50 -10.49 11.95 5.22
C THR A 50 -9.80 11.29 6.41
N THR A 51 -9.85 9.97 6.53
CA THR A 51 -9.47 9.26 7.76
C THR A 51 -8.35 8.23 7.58
N GLY A 52 -7.93 7.91 6.36
CA GLY A 52 -7.01 6.79 6.08
C GLY A 52 -7.70 5.43 5.99
N GLN A 53 -8.93 5.29 6.48
CA GLN A 53 -9.58 3.99 6.62
C GLN A 53 -10.23 3.51 5.31
N ILE A 54 -9.82 2.32 4.88
CA ILE A 54 -10.36 1.62 3.70
C ILE A 54 -10.04 0.13 3.80
N SER A 55 -10.75 -0.74 3.05
CA SER A 55 -10.31 -2.13 2.89
C SER A 55 -9.14 -2.22 1.92
N LEU A 56 -8.24 -3.19 2.11
CA LEU A 56 -7.10 -3.42 1.22
C LEU A 56 -7.51 -3.61 -0.26
N LEU A 57 -8.60 -4.34 -0.51
CA LEU A 57 -9.13 -4.52 -1.86
C LEU A 57 -9.57 -3.19 -2.49
N SER A 58 -10.23 -2.32 -1.71
CA SER A 58 -10.66 -1.02 -2.24
C SER A 58 -9.47 -0.11 -2.47
N LEU A 59 -8.46 -0.11 -1.59
CA LEU A 59 -7.19 0.59 -1.82
C LEU A 59 -6.53 0.14 -3.13
N THR A 60 -6.48 -1.18 -3.35
CA THR A 60 -5.94 -1.77 -4.60
C THR A 60 -6.67 -1.25 -5.83
N LYS A 61 -8.01 -1.23 -5.80
CA LYS A 61 -8.84 -0.68 -6.89
C LYS A 61 -8.57 0.81 -7.12
N LEU A 62 -8.43 1.61 -6.05
CA LEU A 62 -8.10 3.03 -6.18
C LEU A 62 -6.70 3.23 -6.79
N ALA A 63 -5.72 2.46 -6.34
CA ALA A 63 -4.36 2.48 -6.89
C ALA A 63 -4.37 2.12 -8.38
N MET A 64 -5.06 1.05 -8.78
CA MET A 64 -5.21 0.65 -10.18
C MET A 64 -5.89 1.72 -11.04
N ALA A 65 -6.98 2.32 -10.54
CA ALA A 65 -7.68 3.41 -11.25
C ALA A 65 -6.81 4.67 -11.39
N LEU A 66 -5.88 4.87 -10.46
CA LEU A 66 -4.84 5.89 -10.53
C LEU A 66 -3.57 5.40 -11.24
N GLY A 67 -3.55 4.23 -11.88
CA GLY A 67 -2.34 3.71 -12.55
C GLY A 67 -1.13 3.62 -11.63
N LEU A 68 -1.34 3.22 -10.38
CA LEU A 68 -0.33 3.02 -9.33
C LEU A 68 -0.19 1.53 -8.94
N ALA A 69 -0.52 0.63 -9.87
CA ALA A 69 -0.55 -0.80 -9.59
C ALA A 69 0.85 -1.36 -9.31
N ASP A 70 1.87 -0.81 -9.96
CA ASP A 70 3.25 -1.26 -9.81
C ASP A 70 3.82 -0.79 -8.47
N GLU A 71 3.57 0.46 -8.08
CA GLU A 71 3.95 1.00 -6.77
C GLU A 71 3.34 0.21 -5.61
N LEU A 72 2.08 -0.24 -5.76
CA LEU A 72 1.44 -1.09 -4.76
C LEU A 72 2.04 -2.50 -4.74
N ARG A 73 2.43 -3.05 -5.90
CA ARG A 73 3.10 -4.36 -5.99
C ARG A 73 4.48 -4.32 -5.34
N ASP A 74 5.16 -3.18 -5.41
CA ASP A 74 6.54 -3.03 -4.96
C ASP A 74 6.66 -2.58 -3.50
N LEU A 75 5.54 -2.30 -2.81
CA LEU A 75 5.46 -1.71 -1.46
C LEU A 75 6.37 -2.40 -0.41
N PHE A 76 6.64 -3.70 -0.58
CA PHE A 76 7.52 -4.47 0.32
C PHE A 76 8.61 -5.27 -0.42
N SER A 77 8.92 -4.90 -1.66
CA SER A 77 9.86 -5.64 -2.51
C SER A 77 11.34 -5.38 -2.22
N GLN A 78 11.65 -4.28 -1.53
CA GLN A 78 13.01 -3.81 -1.24
C GLN A 78 13.25 -3.64 0.26
N VAL A 79 12.76 -4.59 1.07
CA VAL A 79 13.01 -4.60 2.51
C VAL A 79 14.39 -5.24 2.76
N PRO A 80 15.36 -4.52 3.34
CA PRO A 80 16.65 -5.11 3.67
C PRO A 80 16.51 -6.14 4.78
N TYR A 81 17.35 -7.19 4.75
CA TYR A 81 17.43 -8.13 5.85
C TYR A 81 17.80 -7.42 7.15
N GLN A 82 17.08 -7.73 8.21
CA GLN A 82 17.35 -7.17 9.53
C GLN A 82 18.63 -7.74 10.13
N ASP A 83 18.87 -9.04 9.90
CA ASP A 83 20.04 -9.74 10.40
C ASP A 83 20.39 -10.99 9.56
N ILE A 84 21.46 -11.67 9.96
CA ILE A 84 21.91 -12.90 9.31
C ILE A 84 20.93 -14.08 9.50
N GLN A 85 20.11 -14.09 10.55
CA GLN A 85 19.14 -15.16 10.79
C GLN A 85 18.07 -15.15 9.71
N GLU A 86 17.64 -13.97 9.25
CA GLU A 86 16.67 -13.84 8.15
C GLU A 86 17.20 -14.48 6.86
N VAL A 87 18.47 -14.26 6.52
CA VAL A 87 19.15 -14.88 5.37
C VAL A 87 19.25 -16.41 5.52
N ILE A 88 19.56 -16.89 6.74
CA ILE A 88 19.63 -18.34 7.02
C ILE A 88 18.25 -18.98 6.87
N ASN A 89 17.20 -18.33 7.38
CA ASN A 89 15.82 -18.83 7.31
C ASN A 89 15.34 -18.93 5.85
N GLU A 90 15.56 -17.90 5.04
CA GLU A 90 15.17 -17.91 3.63
C GLU A 90 15.87 -19.04 2.83
N ASN A 91 17.16 -19.26 3.07
CA ASN A 91 17.91 -20.33 2.38
C ASN A 91 17.44 -21.74 2.78
N ARG A 92 16.98 -21.93 4.02
CA ARG A 92 16.40 -23.21 4.47
C ARG A 92 15.08 -23.52 3.77
N GLU A 93 14.21 -22.53 3.57
CA GLU A 93 12.94 -22.74 2.86
C GLU A 93 13.17 -23.10 1.39
N ARG A 94 14.12 -22.43 0.73
CA ARG A 94 14.50 -22.72 -0.66
C ARG A 94 15.06 -24.14 -0.85
N THR A 95 15.85 -24.64 0.11
CA THR A 95 16.47 -25.98 0.04
C THR A 95 15.55 -27.09 0.54
N GLY A 96 14.70 -26.83 1.53
CA GLY A 96 13.74 -27.80 2.06
C GLY A 96 12.56 -28.11 1.13
N GLY A 97 12.22 -27.20 0.21
CA GLY A 97 11.19 -27.41 -0.82
C GLY A 97 11.59 -28.39 -1.93
N LEU A 98 12.89 -28.53 -2.22
CA LEU A 98 13.43 -29.42 -3.26
C LEU A 98 13.45 -30.90 -2.85
N SER A 99 13.35 -31.19 -1.54
CA SER A 99 13.34 -32.56 -1.01
C SER A 99 11.93 -33.16 -0.83
N ARG A 100 10.88 -32.45 -1.28
CA ARG A 100 9.47 -32.89 -1.16
C ARG A 100 8.79 -33.18 -2.51
N GLN A 101 9.55 -33.35 -3.59
CA GLN A 101 9.06 -33.85 -4.88
C GLN A 101 9.62 -35.23 -5.18
#